data_AF-A0A352V1C9-F1
#
_entry.id   AF-A0A352V1C9-F1
#
_cell.length_a   1.000
_cell.length_b   1.000
_cell.length_c   1.000
_cell.angle_alpha   90.00
_cell.angle_beta   90.00
_cell.angle_gamma   90.00
#
_symmetry.space_group_name_H-M   'P 1'
#
loop_
_entity.id
_entity.type
_entity.pdbx_description
1 polymer ?
#
loop_
_entity_poly.entity_id
_entity_poly.type
_entity_poly.pdbx_seq_one_letter_code
_entity_poly.pdbx_strand_id
1 'polypeptide(L)'
;PMPKETFRNAWRSTTETYGYDWVQLNHYAVRSAESFLVKRDRGRVNHVDRDQGLNYWFRMNHNSAEDRSALRMVPLARAEYDRLLADPEIRAAHDHALACHRAKIGELMATPNYRAFYAELTDARMEKLCRLQHHFGSAVFAAGPQVIPPDLHLRELAPDFFFTVDHAGEAEH
;
A
#
# COMPACT_ATOMS: atom_id res chain seq x y z
N PRO A 1 29.78 -10.63 -18.66
CA PRO A 1 28.50 -11.01 -19.32
C PRO A 1 27.42 -11.31 -18.27
N MET A 2 26.17 -10.88 -18.47
CA MET A 2 25.07 -11.26 -17.55
C MET A 2 24.84 -12.79 -17.58
N PRO A 3 24.62 -13.45 -16.43
CA PRO A 3 24.33 -14.89 -16.38
C PRO A 3 23.07 -15.25 -17.19
N LYS A 4 23.07 -16.42 -17.83
CA LYS A 4 21.96 -16.85 -18.71
C LYS A 4 20.61 -16.93 -17.99
N GLU A 5 20.62 -17.29 -16.72
CA GLU A 5 19.42 -17.39 -15.86
C GLU A 5 18.79 -16.02 -15.58
N THR A 6 19.59 -14.95 -15.64
CA THR A 6 19.16 -13.58 -15.45
C THR A 6 18.38 -13.05 -16.67
N PHE A 7 18.44 -13.68 -17.85
CA PHE A 7 17.72 -13.17 -19.03
C PHE A 7 16.20 -13.19 -18.92
N ARG A 8 15.60 -14.10 -18.13
CA ARG A 8 14.14 -14.15 -17.93
C ARG A 8 13.64 -13.24 -16.81
N ASN A 9 14.45 -13.01 -15.79
CA ASN A 9 14.06 -12.30 -14.56
C ASN A 9 14.79 -10.95 -14.38
N ALA A 10 15.55 -10.51 -15.38
CA ALA A 10 16.70 -9.58 -15.36
C ALA A 10 16.70 -8.40 -14.41
N TRP A 11 15.54 -7.86 -14.07
CA TRP A 11 15.37 -6.65 -13.28
C TRP A 11 14.92 -6.93 -11.83
N ARG A 12 14.54 -8.17 -11.49
CA ARG A 12 14.08 -8.56 -10.16
C ARG A 12 15.25 -9.07 -9.33
N SER A 13 15.49 -8.41 -8.20
CA SER A 13 16.40 -8.92 -7.17
C SER A 13 15.89 -10.26 -6.63
N THR A 14 16.82 -11.17 -6.37
CA THR A 14 16.65 -12.46 -5.70
C THR A 14 17.25 -12.39 -4.29
N THR A 15 17.07 -13.43 -3.48
CA THR A 15 17.75 -13.58 -2.19
C THR A 15 19.29 -13.56 -2.29
N GLU A 16 19.84 -13.81 -3.48
CA GLU A 16 21.29 -13.79 -3.73
C GLU A 16 21.79 -12.45 -4.29
N THR A 17 20.88 -11.60 -4.78
CA THR A 17 21.22 -10.38 -5.54
C THR A 17 20.59 -9.10 -4.97
N TYR A 18 19.90 -9.18 -3.83
CA TYR A 18 19.40 -7.98 -3.15
C TYR A 18 20.58 -7.18 -2.57
N GLY A 19 20.52 -5.87 -2.73
CA GLY A 19 21.58 -4.93 -2.33
C GLY A 19 21.02 -3.78 -1.50
N TYR A 20 20.20 -4.08 -0.50
CA TYR A 20 19.54 -3.06 0.34
C TYR A 20 20.54 -2.15 1.08
N ASP A 21 21.79 -2.58 1.25
CA ASP A 21 22.86 -1.78 1.85
C ASP A 21 23.39 -0.68 0.93
N TRP A 22 23.12 -0.75 -0.38
CA TRP A 22 23.64 0.20 -1.37
C TRP A 22 22.63 1.32 -1.63
N VAL A 23 21.49 0.97 -2.21
CA VAL A 23 20.39 1.90 -2.51
C VAL A 23 19.07 1.21 -2.24
N GLN A 24 18.18 1.91 -1.55
CA GLN A 24 16.79 1.50 -1.35
C GLN A 24 15.88 2.56 -1.96
N LEU A 25 14.95 2.14 -2.83
CA LEU A 25 13.86 2.96 -3.33
C LEU A 25 12.56 2.42 -2.74
N ASN A 26 12.17 2.96 -1.60
CA ASN A 26 10.98 2.52 -0.89
C ASN A 26 9.72 2.97 -1.63
N HIS A 27 8.90 2.01 -2.07
CA HIS A 27 7.65 2.26 -2.77
C HIS A 27 6.45 1.96 -1.87
N TYR A 28 5.75 3.00 -1.45
CA TYR A 28 4.55 2.91 -0.62
C TYR A 28 3.30 3.08 -1.48
N ALA A 29 2.70 1.95 -1.88
CA ALA A 29 1.55 1.94 -2.80
C ALA A 29 0.27 2.56 -2.20
N VAL A 30 0.14 2.53 -0.87
CA VAL A 30 -0.92 3.19 -0.12
C VAL A 30 -0.31 4.14 0.92
N ARG A 31 -1.10 5.15 1.32
CA ARG A 31 -0.73 6.16 2.33
C ARG A 31 -1.76 6.11 3.46
N SER A 32 -2.30 7.25 3.88
CA SER A 32 -3.45 7.28 4.79
C SER A 32 -4.71 6.72 4.12
N ALA A 33 -5.65 6.22 4.93
CA ALA A 33 -6.92 5.68 4.45
C ALA A 33 -7.74 6.74 3.70
N GLU A 34 -7.73 8.00 4.15
CA GLU A 34 -8.40 9.13 3.48
C GLU A 34 -7.80 9.39 2.09
N SER A 35 -6.47 9.39 1.98
CA SER A 35 -5.77 9.57 0.70
C SER A 35 -6.08 8.42 -0.25
N PHE A 36 -6.30 7.22 0.28
CA PHE A 36 -6.72 6.07 -0.52
C PHE A 36 -8.14 6.20 -1.08
N LEU A 37 -9.06 6.90 -0.40
CA LEU A 37 -10.38 7.22 -0.97
C LEU A 37 -10.23 8.06 -2.24
N VAL A 38 -9.38 9.10 -2.20
CA VAL A 38 -9.09 9.93 -3.38
C VAL A 38 -8.44 9.12 -4.50
N LYS A 39 -7.53 8.20 -4.15
CA LYS A 39 -6.91 7.28 -5.12
C LYS A 39 -7.95 6.37 -5.78
N ARG A 40 -8.92 5.86 -5.03
CA ARG A 40 -10.02 5.05 -5.55
C ARG A 40 -10.94 5.87 -6.45
N ASP A 41 -11.31 7.07 -6.00
CA ASP A 41 -12.19 8.00 -6.74
C ASP A 41 -11.62 8.40 -8.10
N ARG A 42 -10.31 8.65 -8.17
CA ARG A 42 -9.62 8.94 -9.44
C ARG A 42 -9.65 7.77 -10.44
N GLY A 43 -9.92 6.54 -9.97
CA GLY A 43 -9.90 5.34 -10.80
C GLY A 43 -8.49 4.85 -11.16
N ARG A 44 -8.43 3.74 -11.91
CA ARG A 44 -7.19 3.19 -12.49
C ARG A 44 -6.97 3.75 -13.88
N VAL A 45 -5.70 4.04 -14.20
CA VAL A 45 -5.30 4.53 -15.53
C VAL A 45 -5.42 3.45 -16.61
N ASN A 46 -5.23 2.16 -16.27
CA ASN A 46 -5.09 1.07 -17.25
C ASN A 46 -6.13 -0.06 -17.15
N HIS A 47 -6.98 -0.12 -16.11
CA HIS A 47 -7.97 -1.20 -15.94
C HIS A 47 -9.26 -0.67 -15.33
N VAL A 48 -10.24 -0.37 -16.16
CA VAL A 48 -11.54 0.19 -15.74
C VAL A 48 -12.44 -0.85 -15.05
N ASP A 49 -12.22 -2.14 -15.30
CA ASP A 49 -13.04 -3.24 -14.76
C ASP A 49 -12.61 -3.71 -13.36
N ARG A 50 -11.50 -3.18 -12.85
CA ARG A 50 -10.94 -3.57 -11.54
C ARG A 50 -10.98 -2.41 -10.56
N ASP A 51 -11.93 -2.48 -9.64
CA ASP A 51 -12.01 -1.56 -8.52
C ASP A 51 -10.70 -1.58 -7.68
N GLN A 52 -10.30 -0.42 -7.17
CA GLN A 52 -9.25 -0.32 -6.13
C GLN A 52 -9.92 -0.42 -4.76
N GLY A 53 -10.57 -1.56 -4.52
CA GLY A 53 -11.33 -1.85 -3.30
C GLY A 53 -10.49 -2.49 -2.18
N LEU A 54 -11.17 -3.14 -1.25
CA LEU A 54 -10.57 -3.71 -0.03
C LEU A 54 -9.44 -4.71 -0.33
N ASN A 55 -9.57 -5.54 -1.36
CA ASN A 55 -8.52 -6.51 -1.72
C ASN A 55 -7.20 -5.82 -2.11
N TYR A 56 -7.28 -4.70 -2.85
CA TYR A 56 -6.09 -3.93 -3.19
C TYR A 56 -5.44 -3.32 -1.93
N TRP A 57 -6.25 -2.73 -1.05
CA TRP A 57 -5.78 -2.20 0.23
C TRP A 57 -5.11 -3.29 1.06
N PHE A 58 -5.77 -4.43 1.24
CA PHE A 58 -5.23 -5.58 1.96
C PHE A 58 -3.88 -6.01 1.39
N ARG A 59 -3.73 -6.17 0.08
CA ARG A 59 -2.46 -6.57 -0.53
C ARG A 59 -1.33 -5.54 -0.42
N MET A 60 -1.68 -4.25 -0.41
CA MET A 60 -0.69 -3.16 -0.50
C MET A 60 -0.37 -2.50 0.84
N ASN A 61 -1.24 -2.63 1.85
CA ASN A 61 -1.06 -2.06 3.17
C ASN A 61 -0.26 -3.01 4.08
N HIS A 62 1.01 -3.26 3.76
CA HIS A 62 1.88 -4.16 4.53
C HIS A 62 2.52 -3.41 5.69
N ASN A 63 2.12 -3.69 6.94
CA ASN A 63 2.65 -3.04 8.15
C ASN A 63 3.21 -4.06 9.17
N SER A 64 3.84 -5.13 8.68
CA SER A 64 4.40 -6.20 9.52
C SER A 64 5.70 -5.82 10.22
N ALA A 65 6.45 -4.85 9.68
CA ALA A 65 7.73 -4.40 10.22
C ALA A 65 7.82 -2.87 10.27
N GLU A 66 8.49 -2.34 11.29
CA GLU A 66 8.90 -0.93 11.33
C GLU A 66 10.26 -0.79 10.67
N ASP A 67 10.34 0.02 9.60
CA ASP A 67 11.60 0.44 9.00
C ASP A 67 11.78 1.95 9.10
N ARG A 68 12.85 2.37 9.79
CA ARG A 68 13.22 3.77 10.02
C ARG A 68 14.36 4.24 9.12
N SER A 69 14.89 3.37 8.25
CA SER A 69 16.06 3.63 7.41
C SER A 69 15.90 4.89 6.55
N ALA A 70 14.68 5.13 6.03
CA ALA A 70 14.34 6.29 5.22
C ALA A 70 14.41 7.62 5.99
N LEU A 71 14.26 7.60 7.33
CA LEU A 71 14.26 8.82 8.14
C LEU A 71 15.58 9.58 8.07
N ARG A 72 16.69 8.91 7.74
CA ARG A 72 17.99 9.56 7.53
C ARG A 72 17.96 10.62 6.42
N MET A 73 17.08 10.46 5.43
CA MET A 73 16.95 11.38 4.30
C MET A 73 15.99 12.54 4.59
N VAL A 74 15.21 12.48 5.67
CA VAL A 74 14.19 13.49 6.00
C VAL A 74 14.80 14.89 6.16
N PRO A 75 15.95 15.10 6.83
CA PRO A 75 16.54 16.44 6.93
C PRO A 75 16.89 17.05 5.56
N LEU A 76 17.51 16.27 4.67
CA LEU A 76 17.87 16.72 3.32
C LEU A 76 16.63 16.98 2.45
N ALA A 77 15.65 16.09 2.51
CA ALA A 77 14.38 16.26 1.81
C ALA A 77 13.62 17.50 2.31
N ARG A 78 13.66 17.78 3.62
CA ARG A 78 13.06 18.98 4.21
C ARG A 78 13.75 20.26 3.74
N ALA A 79 15.08 20.28 3.70
CA ALA A 79 15.82 21.44 3.22
C ALA A 79 15.46 21.80 1.77
N GLU A 80 15.37 20.80 0.88
CA GLU A 80 14.93 21.03 -0.50
C GLU A 80 13.45 21.43 -0.59
N TYR A 81 12.58 20.80 0.20
CA TYR A 81 11.18 21.18 0.29
C TYR A 81 11.01 22.65 0.70
N ASP A 82 11.73 23.09 1.74
CA ASP A 82 11.68 24.46 2.24
C ASP A 82 12.25 25.45 1.21
N ARG A 83 13.32 25.06 0.49
CA ARG A 83 13.88 25.84 -0.63
C ARG A 83 12.88 26.04 -1.76
N LEU A 84 12.15 24.99 -2.15
CA LEU A 84 11.11 25.08 -3.18
C LEU A 84 9.93 25.94 -2.70
N LEU A 85 9.52 25.81 -1.45
CA LEU A 85 8.44 26.62 -0.87
C LEU A 85 8.82 28.07 -0.55
N ALA A 86 10.10 28.45 -0.68
CA ALA A 86 10.50 29.84 -0.60
C ALA A 86 10.01 30.65 -1.81
N ASP A 87 9.77 29.99 -2.94
CA ASP A 87 9.13 30.60 -4.11
C ASP A 87 7.62 30.77 -3.83
N PRO A 88 7.08 32.02 -3.94
CA PRO A 88 5.69 32.30 -3.62
C PRO A 88 4.70 31.64 -4.59
N GLU A 89 5.06 31.44 -5.87
CA GLU A 89 4.19 30.79 -6.85
C GLU A 89 4.11 29.29 -6.59
N ILE A 90 5.25 28.65 -6.30
CA ILE A 90 5.31 27.23 -5.91
C ILE A 90 4.52 27.01 -4.62
N ARG A 91 4.67 27.89 -3.63
CA ARG A 91 3.91 27.84 -2.38
C ARG A 91 2.41 27.94 -2.63
N ALA A 92 1.98 28.91 -3.42
CA ALA A 92 0.56 29.08 -3.75
C ALA A 92 -0.01 27.83 -4.44
N ALA A 93 0.72 27.25 -5.39
CA ALA A 93 0.33 26.02 -6.07
C ALA A 93 0.26 24.81 -5.11
N HIS A 94 1.25 24.66 -4.22
CA HIS A 94 1.27 23.62 -3.20
C HIS A 94 0.07 23.73 -2.25
N ASP A 95 -0.19 24.93 -1.72
CA ASP A 95 -1.27 25.15 -0.76
C ASP A 95 -2.64 24.96 -1.42
N HIS A 96 -2.80 25.38 -2.68
CA HIS A 96 -3.99 25.09 -3.47
C HIS A 96 -4.19 23.58 -3.68
N ALA A 97 -3.15 22.84 -4.05
CA ALA A 97 -3.23 21.39 -4.23
C ALA A 97 -3.62 20.68 -2.91
N LEU A 98 -3.06 21.11 -1.77
CA LEU A 98 -3.43 20.58 -0.46
C LEU A 98 -4.89 20.89 -0.12
N ALA A 99 -5.36 22.10 -0.38
CA ALA A 99 -6.75 22.49 -0.16
C ALA A 99 -7.71 21.63 -1.00
N CYS A 100 -7.42 21.46 -2.29
CA CYS A 100 -8.20 20.61 -3.19
C CYS A 100 -8.23 19.14 -2.73
N HIS A 101 -7.08 18.59 -2.31
CA HIS A 101 -7.00 17.21 -1.82
C HIS A 101 -7.82 17.01 -0.53
N ARG A 102 -7.74 17.96 0.41
CA ARG A 102 -8.53 17.94 1.65
C ARG A 102 -10.03 18.11 1.39
N ALA A 103 -10.40 19.02 0.49
CA ALA A 103 -11.79 19.22 0.09
C ALA A 103 -12.36 17.95 -0.53
N LYS A 104 -11.62 17.29 -1.44
CA LYS A 104 -12.02 16.01 -2.03
C LYS A 104 -12.21 14.92 -0.97
N ILE A 105 -11.32 14.81 0.01
CA ILE A 105 -11.51 13.89 1.15
C ILE A 105 -12.84 14.19 1.87
N GLY A 106 -13.12 15.47 2.15
CA GLY A 106 -14.36 15.90 2.79
C GLY A 106 -15.61 15.53 1.98
N GLU A 107 -15.60 15.78 0.67
CA GLU A 107 -16.67 15.40 -0.26
C GLU A 107 -16.92 13.88 -0.25
N LEU A 108 -15.86 13.09 -0.37
CA LEU A 108 -15.98 11.62 -0.36
C LEU A 108 -16.54 11.13 0.98
N MET A 109 -15.99 11.59 2.10
CA MET A 109 -16.44 11.23 3.44
C MET A 109 -17.88 11.67 3.75
N ALA A 110 -18.43 12.65 3.04
CA ALA A 110 -19.83 13.05 3.16
C ALA A 110 -20.79 12.02 2.54
N THR A 111 -20.31 11.17 1.63
CA THR A 111 -21.13 10.12 1.00
C THR A 111 -21.18 8.85 1.86
N PRO A 112 -22.36 8.18 1.98
CA PRO A 112 -22.48 6.96 2.76
C PRO A 112 -21.55 5.83 2.31
N ASN A 113 -21.37 5.65 0.99
CA ASN A 113 -20.57 4.57 0.43
C ASN A 113 -19.08 4.70 0.80
N TYR A 114 -18.48 5.88 0.60
CA TYR A 114 -17.07 6.10 0.95
C TYR A 114 -16.85 6.15 2.46
N ARG A 115 -17.83 6.62 3.25
CA ARG A 115 -17.76 6.53 4.71
C ARG A 115 -17.78 5.09 5.21
N ALA A 116 -18.65 4.26 4.67
CA ALA A 116 -18.70 2.83 4.98
C ALA A 116 -17.39 2.14 4.58
N PHE A 117 -16.87 2.45 3.39
CA PHE A 117 -15.61 1.91 2.94
C PHE A 117 -14.43 2.37 3.82
N TYR A 118 -14.36 3.65 4.20
CA TYR A 118 -13.35 4.14 5.13
C TYR A 118 -13.39 3.38 6.46
N ALA A 119 -14.59 3.14 7.01
CA ALA A 119 -14.77 2.35 8.22
C ALA A 119 -14.26 0.91 8.04
N GLU A 120 -14.56 0.27 6.91
CA GLU A 120 -14.05 -1.07 6.57
C GLU A 120 -12.52 -1.10 6.46
N LEU A 121 -11.89 -0.10 5.83
CA LEU A 121 -10.43 -0.01 5.70
C LEU A 121 -9.70 0.14 7.03
N THR A 122 -10.35 0.77 8.00
CA THR A 122 -9.79 1.20 9.29
C THR A 122 -10.35 0.43 10.48
N ASP A 123 -11.12 -0.63 10.24
CA ASP A 123 -11.64 -1.45 11.32
C ASP A 123 -10.52 -2.22 12.04
N ALA A 124 -10.80 -2.68 13.25
CA ALA A 124 -9.85 -3.40 14.09
C ALA A 124 -9.33 -4.70 13.42
N ARG A 125 -10.15 -5.34 12.58
CA ARG A 125 -9.75 -6.55 11.86
C ARG A 125 -8.70 -6.20 10.81
N MET A 126 -8.92 -5.19 10.00
CA MET A 126 -8.00 -4.75 8.96
C MET A 126 -6.69 -4.19 9.53
N GLU A 127 -6.76 -3.45 10.63
CA GLU A 127 -5.57 -2.99 11.36
C GLU A 127 -4.70 -4.15 11.88
N LYS A 128 -5.31 -5.26 12.28
CA LYS A 128 -4.56 -6.46 12.69
C LYS A 128 -4.06 -7.25 11.49
N LEU A 129 -4.90 -7.50 10.49
CA LEU A 129 -4.55 -8.27 9.30
C LEU A 129 -3.38 -7.64 8.52
N CYS A 130 -3.23 -6.33 8.52
CA CYS A 130 -2.10 -5.65 7.86
C CYS A 130 -0.73 -6.00 8.46
N ARG A 131 -0.69 -6.53 9.69
CA ARG A 131 0.53 -6.99 10.39
C ARG A 131 0.77 -8.49 10.24
N LEU A 132 -0.28 -9.25 9.92
CA LEU A 132 -0.26 -10.70 9.80
C LEU A 132 -0.02 -11.20 8.37
N GLN A 133 0.30 -10.30 7.44
CA GLN A 133 0.39 -10.63 6.01
C GLN A 133 1.42 -11.73 5.67
N HIS A 134 2.47 -11.87 6.48
CA HIS A 134 3.47 -12.93 6.31
C HIS A 134 2.92 -14.33 6.58
N HIS A 135 1.77 -14.46 7.25
CA HIS A 135 1.10 -15.74 7.48
C HIS A 135 0.19 -16.17 6.31
N PHE A 136 0.05 -15.38 5.25
CA PHE A 136 -0.90 -15.65 4.18
C PHE A 136 -0.23 -16.07 2.87
N GLY A 137 -0.77 -17.12 2.24
CA GLY A 137 -0.37 -17.54 0.90
C GLY A 137 -0.83 -16.57 -0.19
N SER A 138 -0.17 -16.64 -1.37
CA SER A 138 -0.51 -15.82 -2.54
C SER A 138 -1.98 -15.93 -2.95
N ALA A 139 -2.58 -17.12 -2.80
CA ALA A 139 -4.00 -17.38 -3.05
C ALA A 139 -4.94 -16.50 -2.21
N VAL A 140 -4.56 -16.20 -0.96
CA VAL A 140 -5.34 -15.31 -0.08
C VAL A 140 -5.29 -13.87 -0.58
N PHE A 141 -4.15 -13.40 -1.09
CA PHE A 141 -4.04 -12.06 -1.68
C PHE A 141 -4.73 -11.94 -3.04
N ALA A 142 -4.87 -13.04 -3.77
CA ALA A 142 -5.67 -13.09 -4.99
C ALA A 142 -7.16 -13.00 -4.64
N ALA A 143 -7.62 -13.82 -3.71
CA ALA A 143 -9.02 -13.88 -3.30
C ALA A 143 -9.48 -12.63 -2.52
N GLY A 144 -8.67 -12.13 -1.59
CA GLY A 144 -8.96 -11.00 -0.71
C GLY A 144 -9.22 -11.40 0.75
N PRO A 145 -9.30 -10.42 1.68
CA PRO A 145 -9.33 -10.68 3.12
C PRO A 145 -10.62 -11.35 3.64
N GLN A 146 -11.66 -11.46 2.81
CA GLN A 146 -12.91 -12.13 3.16
C GLN A 146 -12.77 -13.65 3.28
N VAL A 147 -11.74 -14.26 2.68
CA VAL A 147 -11.49 -15.70 2.82
C VAL A 147 -10.77 -16.07 4.12
N ILE A 148 -10.25 -15.07 4.84
CA ILE A 148 -9.57 -15.27 6.13
C ILE A 148 -10.64 -15.47 7.20
N PRO A 149 -10.53 -16.46 8.10
CA PRO A 149 -11.51 -16.67 9.16
C PRO A 149 -11.84 -15.39 9.94
N PRO A 150 -13.12 -15.15 10.30
CA PRO A 150 -13.58 -13.90 10.90
C PRO A 150 -12.84 -13.53 12.19
N ASP A 151 -12.38 -14.51 12.95
CA ASP A 151 -11.75 -14.38 14.26
C ASP A 151 -10.23 -14.57 14.24
N LEU A 152 -9.60 -14.88 13.10
CA LEU A 152 -8.16 -15.17 13.03
C LEU A 152 -7.29 -14.03 13.60
N HIS A 153 -7.69 -12.78 13.37
CA HIS A 153 -7.03 -11.58 13.87
C HIS A 153 -7.10 -11.40 15.40
N LEU A 154 -7.93 -12.19 16.08
CA LEU A 154 -8.09 -12.22 17.54
C LEU A 154 -7.31 -13.35 18.21
N ARG A 155 -6.75 -14.28 17.42
CA ARG A 155 -6.04 -15.46 17.93
C ARG A 155 -4.57 -15.14 18.17
N GLU A 156 -3.99 -15.81 19.16
CA GLU A 156 -2.54 -15.95 19.24
C GLU A 156 -2.09 -16.99 18.21
N LEU A 157 -1.25 -16.58 17.27
CA LEU A 157 -0.77 -17.43 16.19
C LEU A 157 0.64 -17.93 16.53
N ALA A 158 0.90 -19.20 16.26
CA ALA A 158 2.24 -19.76 16.38
C ALA A 158 3.20 -19.06 15.39
N PRO A 159 4.51 -18.97 15.68
CA PRO A 159 5.47 -18.32 14.79
C PRO A 159 5.53 -18.92 13.37
N ASP A 160 5.23 -20.21 13.24
CA ASP A 160 5.20 -20.97 11.99
C ASP A 160 3.79 -21.11 11.40
N PHE A 161 2.79 -20.44 11.99
CA PHE A 161 1.43 -20.46 11.49
C PHE A 161 1.38 -19.96 10.04
N PHE A 162 0.63 -20.66 9.19
CA PHE A 162 0.42 -20.26 7.81
C PHE A 162 -1.00 -20.62 7.37
N PHE A 163 -1.64 -19.70 6.67
CA PHE A 163 -2.99 -19.85 6.16
C PHE A 163 -3.03 -19.58 4.66
N THR A 164 -3.63 -20.51 3.92
CA THR A 164 -3.91 -20.35 2.50
C THR A 164 -5.26 -20.98 2.17
N VAL A 165 -5.76 -20.67 0.99
CA VAL A 165 -6.99 -21.26 0.44
C VAL A 165 -6.67 -21.92 -0.90
N ASP A 166 -7.50 -22.87 -1.30
CA ASP A 166 -7.50 -23.38 -2.67
C ASP A 166 -8.01 -22.27 -3.60
N HIS A 167 -7.15 -21.79 -4.50
CA HIS A 167 -7.56 -20.83 -5.52
C HIS A 167 -7.30 -21.40 -6.91
N ALA A 168 -8.39 -21.67 -7.64
CA ALA A 168 -8.40 -22.16 -9.01
C ALA A 168 -8.60 -21.03 -10.04
N GLY A 169 -8.21 -19.80 -9.69
CA GLY A 169 -8.21 -18.66 -10.61
C GLY A 169 -6.78 -18.28 -10.97
N GLU A 170 -6.51 -18.05 -12.26
CA GLU A 170 -5.23 -17.47 -12.66
C GLU A 170 -5.03 -16.12 -11.95
N ALA A 171 -3.79 -15.84 -11.55
CA ALA A 171 -3.38 -14.49 -11.18
C ALA A 171 -3.44 -13.64 -12.45
N GLU A 172 -4.63 -13.19 -12.84
CA GLU A 172 -4.77 -12.28 -13.95
C GLU A 172 -4.10 -10.96 -13.55
N HIS A 173 -2.95 -10.68 -14.16
CA HIS A 173 -2.17 -9.48 -13.92
C HIS A 173 -2.86 -8.22 -14.44
#